data_AF-A0A4D7AT52-F1
#
_entry.id   AF-A0A4D7AT52-F1
#
_cell.length_a   1.000
_cell.length_b   1.000
_cell.length_c   1.000
_cell.angle_alpha   90.00
_cell.angle_beta   90.00
_cell.angle_gamma   90.00
#
_symmetry.space_group_name_H-M   'P 1'
#
loop_
_entity.id
_entity.type
_entity.pdbx_description
1 polymer ?
#
loop_
_entity_poly.entity_id
_entity_poly.type
_entity_poly.pdbx_seq_one_letter_code
_entity_poly.pdbx_strand_id
1 'polypeptide(L)'
;MRGAGVEVNQNFQFNDFPFDEPKSYFVGTDGEIRNAHGGEVTSGELCYIINNADCIICKPRFTEQEVERAKAIKVLLPEINAIKYDGAWTQCLEIVDGTYFQREVITRHLFPSVEKGHVYTLDEIIGGAGNA
;
A
#
# COMPACT_ATOMS: atom_id res chain seq x y z
N MET A 1 14.46 17.76 7.65
CA MET A 1 13.16 17.89 6.98
C MET A 1 12.39 16.61 7.27
N ARG A 2 11.17 16.70 7.80
CA ARG A 2 10.28 15.53 7.94
C ARG A 2 9.58 15.32 6.59
N GLY A 3 9.60 14.10 6.07
CA GLY A 3 8.93 13.75 4.81
C GLY A 3 7.42 13.63 5.00
N ALA A 4 6.67 13.67 3.90
CA ALA A 4 5.21 13.65 3.88
C ALA A 4 4.59 12.27 4.23
N GLY A 5 5.39 11.21 4.41
CA GLY A 5 4.89 9.87 4.73
C GLY A 5 4.06 9.21 3.62
N VAL A 6 4.24 9.64 2.36
CA VAL A 6 3.53 9.11 1.19
C VAL A 6 4.51 8.34 0.30
N GLU A 7 4.12 7.15 -0.13
CA GLU A 7 4.90 6.25 -0.99
C GLU A 7 4.62 6.43 -2.49
N VAL A 8 5.52 5.93 -3.32
CA VAL A 8 5.34 5.84 -4.77
C VAL A 8 4.13 4.96 -5.12
N ASN A 9 3.34 5.39 -6.10
CA ASN A 9 2.06 4.80 -6.49
C ASN A 9 0.95 4.90 -5.43
N GLN A 10 1.10 5.75 -4.42
CA GLN A 10 0.07 5.97 -3.41
C GLN A 10 -0.80 7.17 -3.79
N ASN A 11 -2.11 6.98 -3.60
CA ASN A 11 -3.05 8.10 -3.60
C ASN A 11 -3.22 8.62 -2.18
N PHE A 12 -3.25 9.93 -2.04
CA PHE A 12 -3.57 10.58 -0.79
C PHE A 12 -4.51 11.75 -1.00
N GLN A 13 -5.25 12.06 0.05
CA GLN A 13 -6.14 13.21 0.09
C GLN A 13 -5.65 14.19 1.13
N PHE A 14 -5.87 15.46 0.86
CA PHE A 14 -5.70 16.51 1.85
C PHE A 14 -6.88 17.47 1.76
N ASN A 15 -7.36 17.91 2.92
CA ASN A 15 -8.53 18.77 3.03
C ASN A 15 -8.05 20.16 3.48
N ASP A 16 -7.93 21.10 2.55
CA ASP A 16 -7.13 22.31 2.75
C ASP A 16 -7.93 23.63 2.77
N PHE A 17 -9.23 23.62 2.52
CA PHE A 17 -9.99 24.88 2.61
C PHE A 17 -11.36 24.62 3.25
N PRO A 18 -11.81 25.49 4.18
CA PRO A 18 -13.15 25.39 4.77
C PRO A 18 -14.30 25.47 3.73
N PHE A 19 -13.98 25.68 2.45
CA PHE A 19 -14.92 25.86 1.34
C PHE A 19 -14.59 25.10 0.05
N ASP A 20 -13.48 24.33 -0.05
CA ASP A 20 -13.19 23.51 -1.24
C ASP A 20 -13.34 22.02 -0.96
N GLU A 21 -13.69 21.26 -2.00
CA GLU A 21 -13.72 19.80 -1.93
C GLU A 21 -12.31 19.22 -1.69
N PRO A 22 -12.17 18.12 -0.92
CA PRO A 22 -10.90 17.45 -0.70
C PRO A 22 -10.24 17.09 -2.04
N LYS A 23 -9.06 17.65 -2.28
CA LYS A 23 -8.30 17.36 -3.49
C LYS A 23 -7.52 16.05 -3.31
N SER A 24 -7.47 15.25 -4.37
CA SER A 24 -6.77 13.97 -4.40
C SER A 24 -5.48 14.07 -5.21
N TYR A 25 -4.40 13.51 -4.67
CA TYR A 25 -3.06 13.52 -5.27
C TYR A 25 -2.55 12.10 -5.42
N PHE A 26 -1.67 11.93 -6.40
CA PHE A 26 -1.01 10.68 -6.70
C PHE A 26 0.50 10.89 -6.79
N VAL A 27 1.28 10.03 -6.14
CA VAL A 27 2.73 9.98 -6.33
C VAL A 27 3.04 9.02 -7.47
N GLY A 28 3.56 9.55 -8.57
CA GLY A 28 3.97 8.76 -9.73
C GLY A 28 5.12 7.81 -9.44
N THR A 29 5.33 6.86 -10.35
CA THR A 29 6.48 5.93 -10.33
C THR A 29 7.84 6.63 -10.34
N ASP A 30 7.87 7.87 -10.83
CA ASP A 30 9.01 8.79 -10.86
C ASP A 30 9.14 9.66 -9.60
N GLY A 31 8.25 9.50 -8.63
CA GLY A 31 8.21 10.29 -7.40
C GLY A 31 7.57 11.67 -7.53
N GLU A 32 7.02 12.01 -8.71
CA GLU A 32 6.31 13.27 -8.91
C GLU A 32 4.91 13.24 -8.31
N ILE A 33 4.55 14.28 -7.56
CA ILE A 33 3.19 14.47 -7.05
C ILE A 33 2.33 15.12 -8.13
N ARG A 34 1.17 14.52 -8.44
CA ARG A 34 0.23 14.97 -9.47
C ARG A 34 -1.18 15.08 -8.91
N ASN A 35 -1.99 15.99 -9.44
CA ASN A 35 -3.42 16.02 -9.16
C ASN A 35 -4.11 14.81 -9.84
N ALA A 36 -4.85 14.01 -9.07
CA ALA A 36 -5.49 12.79 -9.57
C ALA A 36 -6.59 13.05 -10.63
N HIS A 37 -7.14 14.26 -10.68
CA HIS A 37 -8.19 14.66 -11.63
C HIS A 37 -7.66 15.51 -12.79
N GLY A 38 -6.33 15.65 -12.90
CA GLY A 38 -5.68 16.54 -13.87
C GLY A 38 -5.50 17.97 -13.34
N GLY A 39 -4.53 18.69 -13.91
CA GLY A 39 -4.10 20.01 -13.46
C GLY A 39 -2.70 20.01 -12.85
N GLU A 40 -2.05 21.18 -12.87
CA GLU A 40 -0.73 21.36 -12.27
C GLU A 40 -0.83 21.41 -10.74
N VAL A 41 0.17 20.85 -10.07
CA VAL A 41 0.35 21.01 -8.62
C VAL A 41 1.16 22.29 -8.40
N THR A 42 0.55 23.25 -7.72
CA THR A 42 1.22 24.53 -7.44
C THR A 42 2.28 24.37 -6.35
N SER A 43 3.30 25.24 -6.36
CA SER A 43 4.31 25.29 -5.31
C SER A 43 3.73 25.59 -3.92
N GLY A 44 2.60 26.31 -3.85
CA GLY A 44 1.87 26.59 -2.62
C GLY A 44 1.26 25.32 -2.01
N GLU A 45 0.60 24.50 -2.85
CA GLU A 45 0.02 23.22 -2.44
C GLU A 45 1.12 22.25 -1.93
N LEU A 46 2.26 22.17 -2.63
CA LEU A 46 3.39 21.34 -2.19
C LEU A 46 3.96 21.79 -0.84
N CYS A 47 4.20 23.09 -0.66
CA CYS A 47 4.71 23.64 0.61
C CYS A 47 3.76 23.32 1.77
N TYR A 48 2.45 23.39 1.53
CA TYR A 48 1.45 23.10 2.54
C TYR A 48 1.36 21.61 2.89
N ILE A 49 1.33 20.73 1.88
CA ILE A 49 1.35 19.28 2.06
C ILE A 49 2.57 18.86 2.89
N ILE A 50 3.74 19.45 2.61
CA ILE A 50 4.97 19.18 3.38
C ILE A 50 4.86 19.69 4.82
N ASN A 51 4.32 20.89 5.02
CA ASN A 51 4.20 21.50 6.36
C ASN A 51 3.11 20.86 7.22
N ASN A 52 2.12 20.22 6.60
CA ASN A 52 0.98 19.58 7.25
C ASN A 52 0.88 18.10 6.86
N ALA A 53 2.03 17.42 6.83
CA ALA A 53 2.11 16.00 6.50
C ALA A 53 1.17 15.13 7.34
N ASP A 54 0.94 15.51 8.61
CA ASP A 54 0.04 14.81 9.53
C ASP A 54 -1.44 14.88 9.10
N CYS A 55 -1.80 15.80 8.21
CA CYS A 55 -3.15 15.94 7.65
C CYS A 55 -3.37 15.12 6.37
N ILE A 56 -2.35 14.40 5.92
CA ILE A 56 -2.43 13.56 4.73
C ILE A 56 -3.16 12.27 5.06
N ILE A 57 -4.28 12.05 4.35
CA ILE A 57 -5.04 10.81 4.46
C ILE A 57 -4.62 9.89 3.32
N CYS A 58 -3.74 8.95 3.64
CA CYS A 58 -3.32 7.90 2.73
C CYS A 58 -4.39 6.82 2.64
N LYS A 59 -4.81 6.47 1.42
CA LYS A 59 -5.64 5.28 1.25
C LYS A 59 -4.76 4.04 1.45
N PRO A 60 -5.06 3.15 2.42
CA PRO A 60 -4.26 1.96 2.63
C PRO A 60 -4.30 1.06 1.39
N ARG A 61 -3.15 0.48 1.03
CA ARG A 61 -3.01 -0.42 -0.12
C ARG A 61 -3.84 -1.69 0.05
N PHE A 62 -3.82 -2.23 1.27
CA PHE A 62 -4.56 -3.43 1.64
C PHE A 62 -5.87 -3.08 2.33
N THR A 63 -6.89 -3.87 2.05
CA THR A 63 -8.18 -3.80 2.72
C THR A 63 -8.09 -4.33 4.14
N GLU A 64 -8.99 -3.91 5.05
CA GLU A 64 -9.05 -4.47 6.41
C GLU A 64 -9.24 -6.00 6.41
N GLN A 65 -9.94 -6.55 5.41
CA GLN A 65 -10.08 -8.00 5.28
C GLN A 65 -8.75 -8.68 4.94
N GLU A 66 -7.93 -8.08 4.09
CA GLU A 66 -6.58 -8.60 3.79
C GLU A 66 -5.69 -8.53 5.03
N VAL A 67 -5.76 -7.44 5.79
CA VAL A 67 -5.07 -7.28 7.07
C VAL A 67 -5.47 -8.38 8.06
N GLU A 68 -6.77 -8.59 8.27
CA GLU A 68 -7.29 -9.62 9.18
C GLU A 68 -6.90 -11.03 8.74
N ARG A 69 -6.94 -11.33 7.44
CA ARG A 69 -6.47 -12.60 6.88
C ARG A 69 -4.97 -12.78 7.10
N ALA A 70 -4.15 -11.75 6.88
CA ALA A 70 -2.72 -11.80 7.12
C ALA A 70 -2.41 -12.08 8.60
N LYS A 71 -3.13 -11.45 9.55
CA LYS A 71 -3.03 -11.77 10.98
C LYS A 71 -3.38 -13.22 11.26
N ALA A 72 -4.48 -13.73 10.70
CA ALA A 72 -4.90 -15.11 10.89
C ALA A 72 -3.87 -16.11 10.35
N ILE A 73 -3.32 -15.88 9.16
CA ILE A 73 -2.26 -16.70 8.58
C ILE A 73 -1.02 -16.67 9.48
N LYS A 74 -0.60 -15.50 9.97
CA LYS A 74 0.56 -15.37 10.87
C LYS A 74 0.39 -16.16 12.18
N VAL A 75 -0.83 -16.23 12.71
CA VAL A 75 -1.15 -16.98 13.93
C VAL A 75 -1.22 -18.49 13.67
N LEU A 76 -1.87 -18.90 12.58
CA LEU A 76 -2.10 -20.31 12.26
C LEU A 76 -0.86 -21.00 11.70
N LEU A 77 -0.04 -20.25 10.96
CA LEU A 77 1.11 -20.73 10.20
C LEU A 77 2.29 -19.76 10.44
N PRO A 78 2.90 -19.77 11.63
CA PRO A 78 3.92 -18.80 12.02
C PRO A 78 5.22 -18.89 11.20
N GLU A 79 5.43 -19.99 10.47
CA GLU A 79 6.57 -20.19 9.55
C GLU A 79 6.41 -19.39 8.25
N ILE A 80 5.21 -18.86 7.99
CA ILE A 80 4.89 -18.05 6.82
C ILE A 80 5.19 -16.59 7.10
N ASN A 81 6.04 -15.98 6.27
CA ASN A 81 6.41 -14.58 6.41
C ASN A 81 5.89 -13.67 5.27
N ALA A 82 5.53 -14.24 4.11
CA ALA A 82 5.26 -13.45 2.91
C ALA A 82 4.31 -14.14 1.94
N ILE A 83 3.74 -13.31 1.08
CA ILE A 83 2.77 -13.63 0.04
C ILE A 83 3.33 -13.12 -1.29
N LYS A 84 3.46 -14.02 -2.27
CA LYS A 84 3.98 -13.69 -3.61
C LYS A 84 3.00 -14.10 -4.70
N TYR A 85 2.86 -13.28 -5.74
CA TYR A 85 2.11 -13.63 -6.94
C TYR A 85 3.03 -13.73 -8.17
N ASP A 86 3.41 -14.95 -8.57
CA ASP A 86 4.31 -15.18 -9.72
C ASP A 86 3.60 -15.14 -11.09
N GLY A 87 2.27 -15.24 -11.10
CA GLY A 87 1.43 -15.23 -12.30
C GLY A 87 1.54 -16.45 -13.21
N ALA A 88 2.18 -17.55 -12.77
CA ALA A 88 2.15 -18.84 -13.46
C ALA A 88 0.86 -19.63 -13.14
N TRP A 89 0.29 -19.40 -11.95
CA TRP A 89 -1.03 -19.91 -11.55
C TRP A 89 -1.89 -18.73 -11.10
N THR A 90 -2.89 -18.36 -11.90
CA THR A 90 -3.61 -17.07 -11.83
C THR A 90 -4.40 -16.83 -10.54
N GLN A 91 -4.47 -17.82 -9.65
CA GLN A 91 -5.21 -17.76 -8.41
C GLN A 91 -4.40 -18.20 -7.19
N CYS A 92 -3.08 -18.28 -7.25
CA CYS A 92 -2.28 -18.92 -6.20
C CYS A 92 -1.20 -17.98 -5.68
N LEU A 93 -1.05 -17.86 -4.35
CA LEU A 93 0.03 -17.09 -3.74
C LEU A 93 1.08 -18.04 -3.15
N GLU A 94 2.36 -17.72 -3.32
CA GLU A 94 3.46 -18.50 -2.74
C GLU A 94 3.83 -17.94 -1.37
N ILE A 95 4.08 -18.88 -0.46
CA ILE A 95 4.54 -18.67 0.91
C ILE A 95 6.05 -18.92 0.92
N VAL A 96 6.83 -17.92 1.35
CA VAL A 96 8.30 -17.93 1.22
C VAL A 96 8.95 -18.13 2.59
N ASP A 97 8.98 -19.36 3.12
CA ASP A 97 9.97 -19.65 4.16
C ASP A 97 11.33 -19.92 3.49
N GLY A 98 12.39 -19.28 3.97
CA GLY A 98 13.71 -19.28 3.33
C GLY A 98 14.39 -20.66 3.31
N THR A 99 13.78 -21.68 3.90
CA THR A 99 14.38 -23.00 4.09
C THR A 99 13.54 -24.19 3.62
N TYR A 100 12.22 -24.10 3.48
CA TYR A 100 11.39 -25.26 3.11
C TYR A 100 10.17 -24.91 2.25
N PHE A 101 10.02 -25.65 1.14
CA PHE A 101 8.93 -25.55 0.19
C PHE A 101 7.61 -26.09 0.77
N GLN A 102 6.90 -25.32 1.60
CA GLN A 102 5.44 -25.49 1.74
C GLN A 102 4.74 -24.47 0.83
N ARG A 103 4.54 -24.88 -0.43
CA ARG A 103 3.69 -24.15 -1.38
C ARG A 103 2.22 -24.47 -1.07
N GLU A 104 1.70 -23.88 0.00
CA GLU A 104 0.26 -23.82 0.22
C GLU A 104 -0.31 -22.81 -0.78
N VAL A 105 -1.19 -23.28 -1.66
CA VAL A 105 -1.80 -22.47 -2.71
C VAL A 105 -3.07 -21.84 -2.15
N ILE A 106 -3.02 -20.55 -1.83
CA ILE A 106 -4.21 -19.78 -1.43
C ILE A 106 -4.78 -18.98 -2.59
N THR A 107 -6.12 -18.87 -2.62
CA THR A 107 -6.84 -18.19 -3.70
C THR A 107 -6.48 -16.69 -3.77
N ARG A 108 -6.13 -16.18 -4.96
CA ARG A 108 -5.84 -14.74 -5.21
C ARG A 108 -6.95 -13.81 -4.72
N HIS A 109 -8.19 -14.27 -4.69
CA HIS A 109 -9.33 -13.52 -4.16
C HIS A 109 -9.21 -13.16 -2.67
N LEU A 110 -8.33 -13.84 -1.92
CA LEU A 110 -8.07 -13.50 -0.51
C LEU A 110 -7.20 -12.25 -0.38
N PHE A 111 -6.33 -11.99 -1.36
CA PHE A 111 -5.41 -10.84 -1.41
C PHE A 111 -5.42 -10.18 -2.81
N PRO A 112 -6.53 -9.56 -3.22
CA PRO A 112 -6.64 -8.90 -4.52
C PRO A 112 -5.65 -7.73 -4.70
N SER A 113 -5.18 -7.10 -3.62
CA SER A 113 -4.21 -5.99 -3.66
C SER A 113 -2.76 -6.44 -3.88
N VAL A 114 -2.48 -7.76 -3.90
CA VAL A 114 -1.15 -8.27 -4.24
C VAL A 114 -0.93 -8.26 -5.75
N GLU A 115 0.05 -7.46 -6.16
CA GLU A 115 0.42 -7.27 -7.57
C GLU A 115 1.29 -8.41 -8.12
N LYS A 116 1.19 -8.65 -9.43
CA LYS A 116 1.99 -9.67 -10.11
C LYS A 116 3.47 -9.30 -10.05
N GLY A 117 4.32 -10.29 -9.80
CA GLY A 117 5.77 -10.14 -9.70
C GLY A 117 6.25 -9.54 -8.38
N HIS A 118 5.35 -9.19 -7.46
CA HIS A 118 5.69 -8.62 -6.16
C HIS A 118 5.58 -9.67 -5.04
N VAL A 119 6.39 -9.45 -4.01
CA VAL A 119 6.37 -10.19 -2.75
C VAL A 119 6.04 -9.18 -1.66
N TYR A 120 5.05 -9.48 -0.84
CA TYR A 120 4.68 -8.68 0.32
C TYR A 120 4.78 -9.54 1.56
N THR A 121 5.48 -9.07 2.58
CA THR A 121 5.50 -9.70 3.89
C THR A 121 4.14 -9.56 4.57
N LEU A 122 3.81 -10.50 5.46
CA LEU A 122 2.59 -10.39 6.27
C LEU A 122 2.63 -9.12 7.14
N ASP A 123 3.80 -8.69 7.60
CA ASP A 123 3.94 -7.47 8.38
C ASP A 123 3.69 -6.20 7.56
N GLU A 124 4.11 -6.15 6.29
CA GLU A 124 3.74 -5.04 5.39
C GLU A 124 2.24 -5.00 5.13
N ILE A 125 1.59 -6.15 4.98
CA ILE A 125 0.14 -6.24 4.81
C ILE A 125 -0.57 -5.80 6.09
N ILE A 126 -0.15 -6.29 7.26
CA ILE A 126 -0.77 -5.97 8.57
C ILE A 126 -0.54 -4.51 8.97
N GLY A 127 0.66 -3.99 8.72
CA GLY A 127 1.02 -2.59 8.98
C GLY A 127 0.48 -1.62 7.94
N GLY A 128 -0.14 -2.10 6.86
CA GLY A 128 -0.74 -1.27 5.82
C GLY A 128 0.25 -0.49 4.95
N ALA A 129 1.50 -0.94 4.86
CA ALA A 129 2.66 -0.15 4.45
C ALA A 129 2.79 1.12 5.31
N GLY A 130 3.39 0.94 6.49
CA GLY A 130 3.59 1.97 7.49
C GLY A 130 4.67 1.55 8.47
N ASN A 131 5.91 1.45 7.98
CA ASN A 131 7.14 1.55 8.76
C ASN A 131 8.33 1.71 7.80
N ALA A 132 8.57 2.95 7.37
CA ALA A 132 9.86 3.46 6.92
C ALA A 132 10.01 4.91 7.40
#